data_AF-R9JIJ6-F1
#
_entry.id   AF-R9JIJ6-F1
#
_cell.length_a   1.000
_cell.length_b   1.000
_cell.length_c   1.000
_cell.angle_alpha   90.00
_cell.angle_beta   90.00
_cell.angle_gamma   90.00
#
_symmetry.space_group_name_H-M   'P 1'
#
loop_
_entity.id
_entity.type
_entity.pdbx_description
1 polymer ?
#
loop_
_entity_poly.entity_id
_entity_poly.type
_entity_poly.pdbx_seq_one_letter_code
_entity_poly.pdbx_strand_id
1 'polypeptide(L)'
;MNVEDIPVPAMAAIRVSKEGKSALFETTIIQTTDNKYIYTMPVRVDNKLVNFEAKGLLKEIKIEFAPFEFYEWRNISIIRFVEDGKSYLRIRTTTPGIRAMAWSDKPVTTAKKKKQNIIKEEALEVVNAAQAVQANKEAEGEKS
;
A
#
# COMPACT_ATOMS: atom_id res chain seq x y z
N MET A 1 -0.67 28.08 -6.20
CA MET A 1 -0.64 27.72 -4.78
C MET A 1 0.56 26.81 -4.62
N ASN A 2 1.58 27.24 -3.87
CA ASN A 2 2.65 26.32 -3.52
C ASN A 2 2.08 25.36 -2.48
N VAL A 3 2.26 24.06 -2.71
CA VAL A 3 1.86 23.04 -1.75
C VAL A 3 3.06 22.83 -0.84
N GLU A 4 3.18 23.67 0.19
CA GLU A 4 4.40 23.78 0.99
C GLU A 4 4.45 22.80 2.17
N ASP A 5 3.32 22.18 2.52
CA ASP A 5 3.19 21.38 3.75
C ASP A 5 2.56 20.01 3.47
N ILE A 6 3.32 19.13 2.78
CA ILE A 6 2.91 17.72 2.62
C ILE A 6 2.80 17.07 4.00
N PRO A 7 1.65 16.44 4.36
CA PRO A 7 1.53 15.76 5.65
C PRO A 7 2.47 14.57 5.74
N VAL A 8 2.93 14.28 6.97
CA VAL A 8 3.81 13.16 7.25
C VAL A 8 3.33 12.43 8.52
N PRO A 9 3.02 11.13 8.46
CA PRO A 9 2.93 10.32 7.24
C PRO A 9 1.72 10.69 6.37
N ALA A 10 1.83 10.53 5.06
CA ALA A 10 0.72 10.70 4.12
C ALA A 10 0.60 9.51 3.17
N MET A 11 -0.63 9.13 2.84
CA MET A 11 -0.91 8.14 1.81
C MET A 11 -0.58 8.71 0.43
N ALA A 12 0.08 7.91 -0.39
CA ALA A 12 0.44 8.32 -1.74
C ALA A 12 0.38 7.15 -2.72
N ALA A 13 0.28 7.48 -4.00
CA ALA A 13 0.33 6.50 -5.06
C ALA A 13 1.23 6.99 -6.21
N ILE A 14 2.15 6.13 -6.65
CA ILE A 14 3.07 6.36 -7.76
C ILE A 14 2.47 5.72 -9.01
N ARG A 15 2.22 6.51 -10.04
CA ARG A 15 1.88 6.02 -11.38
C ARG A 15 3.12 6.01 -12.25
N VAL A 16 3.35 4.89 -12.92
CA VAL A 16 4.44 4.72 -13.89
C VAL A 16 3.84 4.29 -15.21
N SER A 17 4.17 4.98 -16.30
CA SER A 17 3.71 4.63 -17.64
C SER A 17 4.86 4.53 -18.65
N LYS A 18 4.70 3.59 -19.58
CA LYS A 18 5.61 3.33 -20.69
C LYS A 18 4.83 2.74 -21.86
N GLU A 19 4.97 3.32 -23.06
CA GLU A 19 4.43 2.74 -24.31
C GLU A 19 2.94 2.35 -24.22
N GLY A 20 2.12 3.24 -23.65
CA GLY A 20 0.67 3.03 -23.51
C GLY A 20 0.24 2.10 -22.36
N LYS A 21 1.18 1.47 -21.64
CA LYS A 21 0.89 0.71 -20.42
C LYS A 21 1.17 1.59 -19.20
N SER A 22 0.33 1.47 -18.18
CA SER A 22 0.55 2.13 -16.89
C SER A 22 0.31 1.18 -15.73
N ALA A 23 1.01 1.44 -14.63
CA ALA A 23 0.84 0.75 -13.36
C ALA A 23 0.80 1.79 -12.24
N LEU A 24 -0.07 1.57 -11.27
CA LEU A 24 -0.23 2.41 -10.09
C LEU A 24 0.26 1.65 -8.87
N PHE A 25 0.99 2.28 -7.95
CA PHE A 25 1.58 1.63 -6.78
C PHE A 25 1.34 2.46 -5.53
N GLU A 26 0.82 1.84 -4.46
CA GLU A 26 0.68 2.50 -3.17
C GLU A 26 2.01 2.66 -2.45
N THR A 27 2.18 3.79 -1.77
CA THR A 27 3.32 4.10 -0.92
C THR A 27 2.90 5.06 0.21
N THR A 28 3.80 5.31 1.15
CA THR A 28 3.59 6.24 2.26
C THR A 28 4.73 7.25 2.27
N ILE A 29 4.39 8.54 2.35
CA ILE A 29 5.34 9.62 2.53
C ILE A 29 5.87 9.57 3.96
N ILE A 30 7.19 9.66 4.12
CA ILE A 30 7.85 9.59 5.43
C ILE A 30 8.62 10.86 5.78
N GLN A 31 8.96 11.67 4.78
CA GLN A 31 9.65 12.95 4.98
C GLN A 31 9.55 13.79 3.71
N THR A 32 9.62 15.11 3.86
CA THR A 32 9.80 16.06 2.77
C THR A 32 10.91 17.05 3.12
N THR A 33 11.62 17.56 2.12
CA THR A 33 12.66 18.58 2.31
C THR A 33 12.60 19.64 1.22
N ASP A 34 12.53 20.91 1.63
CA ASP A 34 12.62 22.10 0.76
C ASP A 34 11.67 22.09 -0.45
N ASN A 35 10.52 21.41 -0.35
CA ASN A 35 9.55 21.19 -1.44
C ASN A 35 10.14 20.57 -2.73
N LYS A 36 11.39 20.09 -2.67
CA LYS A 36 12.18 19.60 -3.80
C LYS A 36 12.34 18.09 -3.77
N TYR A 37 12.37 17.52 -2.56
CA TYR A 37 12.45 16.08 -2.38
C TYR A 37 11.33 15.58 -1.47
N ILE A 38 10.74 14.46 -1.89
CA ILE A 38 9.74 13.71 -1.17
C ILE A 38 10.31 12.32 -0.95
N TYR A 39 10.35 11.87 0.30
CA TYR A 39 10.86 10.56 0.69
C TYR A 39 9.69 9.64 1.00
N THR A 40 9.73 8.44 0.44
CA THR A 40 8.66 7.46 0.63
C THR A 40 9.20 6.10 1.02
N MET A 41 8.32 5.30 1.61
CA MET A 41 8.55 3.87 1.78
C MET A 41 8.81 3.19 0.43
N PRO A 42 9.59 2.10 0.40
CA PRO A 42 9.81 1.33 -0.81
C PRO A 42 8.54 0.57 -1.19
N VAL A 43 8.26 0.51 -2.49
CA VAL A 43 7.16 -0.29 -3.03
C VAL A 43 7.64 -1.72 -3.24
N ARG A 44 6.81 -2.69 -2.85
CA ARG A 44 7.01 -4.11 -3.14
C ARG A 44 5.84 -4.66 -3.94
N VAL A 45 6.07 -5.72 -4.71
CA VAL A 45 5.04 -6.55 -5.34
C VAL A 45 5.52 -7.99 -5.23
N ASP A 46 4.69 -8.87 -4.67
CA ASP A 46 5.06 -10.28 -4.43
C ASP A 46 6.41 -10.42 -3.70
N ASN A 47 6.59 -9.64 -2.63
CA ASN A 47 7.82 -9.52 -1.83
C ASN A 47 9.06 -8.96 -2.56
N LYS A 48 8.98 -8.69 -3.86
CA LYS A 48 10.09 -8.10 -4.65
C LYS A 48 10.00 -6.58 -4.61
N LEU A 49 11.15 -5.91 -4.41
CA LEU A 49 11.24 -4.46 -4.50
C LEU A 49 11.00 -4.01 -5.94
N VAL A 50 10.11 -3.03 -6.11
CA VAL A 50 9.88 -2.40 -7.41
C VAL A 50 11.00 -1.41 -7.69
N ASN A 51 11.60 -1.49 -8.88
CA ASN A 51 12.60 -0.52 -9.33
C ASN A 51 11.96 0.51 -10.26
N PHE A 52 12.04 1.77 -9.87
CA PHE A 52 11.53 2.90 -10.65
C PHE A 52 12.61 3.61 -11.47
N GLU A 53 13.90 3.27 -11.35
CA GLU A 53 15.00 4.00 -11.99
C GLU A 53 15.12 3.81 -13.52
N ALA A 54 14.18 3.10 -14.14
CA ALA A 54 14.24 2.81 -15.57
C ALA A 54 14.07 4.08 -16.44
N LYS A 55 14.88 4.13 -17.52
CA LYS A 55 14.81 5.16 -18.57
C LYS A 55 13.53 5.03 -19.40
N GLY A 56 13.00 6.15 -19.87
CA GLY A 56 11.80 6.21 -20.71
C GLY A 56 10.48 6.01 -19.96
N LEU A 57 10.51 5.95 -18.63
CA LEU A 57 9.30 5.90 -17.80
C LEU A 57 8.80 7.31 -17.51
N LEU A 58 7.53 7.56 -17.84
CA LEU A 58 6.80 8.72 -17.32
C LEU A 58 6.32 8.37 -15.91
N LYS A 59 6.55 9.28 -14.98
CA LYS A 59 6.32 9.05 -13.56
C LYS A 59 5.55 10.20 -12.97
N GLU A 60 4.60 9.86 -12.13
CA GLU A 60 3.75 10.79 -11.42
C GLU A 60 3.49 10.25 -10.02
N ILE A 61 3.32 11.15 -9.05
CA ILE A 61 2.89 10.79 -7.70
C ILE A 61 1.67 11.63 -7.33
N LYS A 62 0.66 10.98 -6.76
CA LYS A 62 -0.44 11.65 -6.07
C LYS A 62 -0.33 11.41 -4.58
N ILE A 63 -0.51 12.46 -3.80
CA ILE A 63 -0.44 12.43 -2.34
C ILE A 63 -1.78 12.89 -1.79
N GLU A 64 -2.30 12.15 -0.83
CA GLU A 64 -3.51 12.51 -0.08
C GLU A 64 -3.13 13.42 1.10
N PHE A 65 -3.66 14.64 1.09
CA PHE A 65 -3.41 15.65 2.13
C PHE A 65 -4.45 15.58 3.25
N ALA A 66 -5.67 15.26 2.87
CA ALA A 66 -6.82 15.02 3.73
C ALA A 66 -7.74 14.02 3.01
N PRO A 67 -8.72 13.41 3.69
CA PRO A 67 -9.66 12.50 3.04
C PRO A 67 -10.25 13.11 1.77
N PHE A 68 -10.01 12.46 0.63
CA PHE A 68 -10.44 12.89 -0.70
C PHE A 68 -9.77 14.16 -1.27
N GLU A 69 -8.75 14.70 -0.60
CA GLU A 69 -7.95 15.82 -1.08
C GLU A 69 -6.60 15.33 -1.59
N PHE A 70 -6.41 15.35 -2.92
CA PHE A 70 -5.18 14.88 -3.55
C PHE A 70 -4.44 15.98 -4.29
N TYR A 71 -3.11 15.92 -4.24
CA TYR A 71 -2.22 16.73 -5.07
C TYR A 71 -1.31 15.85 -5.91
N GLU A 72 -1.11 16.24 -7.16
CA GLU A 72 -0.34 15.52 -8.17
C GLU A 72 0.95 16.25 -8.52
N TRP A 73 2.04 15.48 -8.60
CA TRP A 73 3.30 15.89 -9.20
C TRP A 73 3.60 15.01 -10.41
N ARG A 74 3.84 15.65 -11.56
CA ARG A 74 4.20 14.97 -12.81
C ARG A 74 5.68 15.15 -13.14
N ASN A 75 6.19 14.34 -14.07
CA ASN A 75 7.57 14.40 -14.54
C ASN A 75 8.60 14.29 -13.42
N ILE A 76 8.28 13.47 -12.41
CA ILE A 76 9.15 13.28 -11.24
C ILE A 76 10.31 12.34 -11.56
N SER A 77 11.43 12.54 -10.87
CA SER A 77 12.55 11.59 -10.87
C SER A 77 12.53 10.80 -9.57
N ILE A 78 12.58 9.46 -9.67
CA ILE A 78 12.57 8.57 -8.50
C ILE A 78 13.87 7.79 -8.51
N ILE A 79 14.60 7.86 -7.40
CA ILE A 79 15.75 7.01 -7.14
C ILE A 79 15.53 6.22 -5.86
N ARG A 80 16.12 5.04 -5.80
CA ARG A 80 16.20 4.23 -4.60
C ARG A 80 17.53 4.50 -3.90
N PHE A 81 17.47 4.61 -2.59
CA PHE A 81 18.68 4.65 -1.76
C PHE A 81 18.52 3.69 -0.57
N VAL A 82 19.64 3.39 0.08
CA VAL A 82 19.69 2.53 1.26
C VAL A 82 20.29 3.33 2.40
N GLU A 83 19.62 3.30 3.54
CA GLU A 83 20.02 3.96 4.78
C GLU A 83 19.70 3.00 5.93
N ASP A 84 20.68 2.76 6.81
CA ASP A 84 20.58 1.81 7.93
C ASP A 84 20.07 0.40 7.54
N GLY A 85 20.49 -0.08 6.37
CA GLY A 85 20.06 -1.39 5.84
C GLY A 85 18.62 -1.44 5.33
N LYS A 86 17.88 -0.32 5.36
CA LYS A 86 16.53 -0.18 4.83
C LYS A 86 16.57 0.57 3.50
N SER A 87 15.72 0.15 2.56
CA SER A 87 15.58 0.84 1.28
C SER A 87 14.49 1.90 1.34
N TYR A 88 14.71 3.02 0.66
CA TYR A 88 13.79 4.13 0.58
C TYR A 88 13.74 4.67 -0.85
N LEU A 89 12.68 5.41 -1.18
CA LEU A 89 12.56 6.13 -2.44
C LEU A 89 12.74 7.63 -2.17
N ARG A 90 13.62 8.27 -2.94
CA ARG A 90 13.74 9.73 -3.00
C ARG A 90 13.16 10.20 -4.32
N ILE A 91 12.12 11.01 -4.23
CA ILE A 91 11.40 11.58 -5.37
C ILE A 91 11.80 13.03 -5.48
N ARG A 92 12.42 13.41 -6.60
CA ARG A 92 12.69 14.81 -6.94
C ARG A 92 11.50 15.39 -7.69
N THR A 93 10.95 16.47 -7.15
CA THR A 93 9.92 17.30 -7.78
C THR A 93 10.58 18.53 -8.41
N THR A 94 10.12 18.92 -9.59
CA THR A 94 10.59 20.12 -10.30
C THR A 94 9.48 21.16 -10.46
N THR A 95 8.23 20.75 -10.30
CA THR A 95 7.05 21.60 -10.35
C THR A 95 6.28 21.50 -9.02
N PRO A 96 5.55 22.56 -8.62
CA PRO A 96 4.60 22.48 -7.51
C PRO A 96 3.52 21.42 -7.75
N GLY A 97 2.95 20.90 -6.66
CA GLY A 97 1.82 19.98 -6.72
C GLY A 97 0.56 20.70 -7.20
N ILE A 98 -0.25 20.01 -7.99
CA ILE A 98 -1.51 20.54 -8.52
C ILE A 98 -2.65 19.72 -7.93
N ARG A 99 -3.72 20.38 -7.49
CA ARG A 99 -4.90 19.70 -6.97
C ARG A 99 -5.46 18.74 -8.03
N ALA A 100 -5.73 17.50 -7.61
CA ALA A 100 -6.17 16.44 -8.48
C ALA A 100 -7.26 15.60 -7.81
N MET A 101 -7.94 14.77 -8.61
CA MET A 101 -8.80 13.71 -8.11
C MET A 101 -7.97 12.44 -7.86
N ALA A 102 -8.51 11.54 -7.04
CA ALA A 102 -8.00 10.18 -6.89
C ALA A 102 -7.86 9.50 -8.27
N TRP A 103 -6.95 8.53 -8.36
CA TRP A 103 -6.92 7.66 -9.54
C TRP A 103 -8.16 6.78 -9.58
N SER A 104 -8.73 6.59 -10.78
CA SER A 104 -9.79 5.61 -11.01
C SER A 104 -9.27 4.16 -10.98
N ASP A 105 -7.97 3.99 -11.26
CA ASP A 105 -7.33 2.69 -11.34
C ASP A 105 -7.07 2.12 -9.94
N LYS A 106 -7.26 0.80 -9.81
CA LYS A 106 -6.88 0.10 -8.59
C LYS A 106 -5.34 0.02 -8.50
N PRO A 107 -4.74 0.48 -7.40
CA PRO A 107 -3.29 0.35 -7.23
C PRO A 107 -2.87 -1.11 -7.18
N VAL A 108 -1.66 -1.37 -7.66
CA VAL A 108 -0.90 -2.59 -7.43
C VAL A 108 -0.40 -2.52 -5.99
N THR A 109 -1.00 -3.34 -5.14
CA THR A 109 -0.73 -3.36 -3.70
C THR A 109 0.03 -4.62 -3.31
N THR A 110 0.85 -4.53 -2.26
CA THR A 110 1.37 -5.70 -1.53
C THR A 110 0.30 -6.35 -0.67
N ALA A 111 -0.84 -6.71 -1.26
CA ALA A 111 -1.79 -7.58 -0.61
C ALA A 111 -2.80 -8.07 -1.66
N LYS A 112 -2.58 -9.28 -2.18
CA LYS A 112 -3.67 -10.24 -1.99
C LYS A 112 -3.89 -10.21 -0.48
N LYS A 113 -4.95 -9.55 0.00
CA LYS A 113 -5.47 -9.85 1.33
C LYS A 113 -5.47 -11.37 1.36
N LYS A 114 -4.63 -11.99 2.19
CA LYS A 114 -4.99 -13.32 2.69
C LYS A 114 -6.42 -13.06 3.15
N LYS A 115 -7.41 -13.62 2.48
CA LYS A 115 -8.72 -13.80 3.10
C LYS A 115 -8.33 -14.52 4.39
N GLN A 116 -8.27 -13.77 5.49
CA GLN A 116 -8.21 -14.39 6.80
C GLN A 116 -9.43 -15.30 6.76
N ASN A 117 -9.17 -16.60 6.81
CA ASN A 117 -10.18 -17.62 6.89
C ASN A 117 -10.83 -17.49 8.28
N ILE A 118 -11.57 -16.40 8.51
CA ILE A 118 -12.39 -16.21 9.71
C ILE A 118 -13.41 -17.37 9.77
N ILE A 119 -13.82 -17.88 8.60
CA ILE A 119 -14.71 -19.03 8.46
C ILE A 119 -14.09 -20.34 8.98
N LYS A 120 -12.75 -20.48 9.08
CA LYS A 120 -12.15 -21.74 9.57
C LYS A 120 -12.05 -21.81 11.09
N GLU A 121 -11.96 -20.70 11.81
CA GLU A 121 -11.92 -20.74 13.28
C GLU A 121 -13.31 -20.97 13.87
N GLU A 122 -14.35 -20.27 13.38
CA GLU A 122 -15.73 -20.53 13.82
C GLU A 122 -16.20 -21.95 13.47
N ALA A 123 -15.86 -22.46 12.29
CA ALA A 123 -16.23 -23.83 11.92
C ALA A 123 -15.48 -24.90 12.75
N LEU A 124 -14.25 -24.64 13.19
CA LEU A 124 -13.50 -25.55 14.04
C LEU A 124 -14.00 -25.54 15.48
N GLU A 125 -14.43 -24.36 15.99
CA GLU A 125 -15.06 -24.25 17.31
C GLU A 125 -16.43 -24.92 17.36
N VAL A 126 -17.26 -24.78 16.32
CA VAL A 126 -18.57 -25.46 16.26
C VAL A 126 -18.43 -26.97 16.18
N VAL A 127 -17.45 -27.49 15.43
CA VAL A 127 -17.21 -28.94 15.34
C VAL A 127 -16.66 -29.50 16.66
N ASN A 128 -15.74 -28.80 17.32
CA ASN A 128 -15.23 -29.22 18.63
C ASN A 128 -16.33 -29.15 19.73
N ALA A 129 -17.19 -28.13 19.70
CA ALA A 129 -18.31 -28.04 20.63
C ALA A 129 -19.36 -29.14 20.39
N ALA A 130 -19.65 -29.50 19.13
CA ALA A 130 -20.58 -30.58 18.80
C ALA A 130 -20.06 -31.96 19.24
N GLN A 131 -18.75 -32.22 19.08
CA GLN A 131 -18.13 -33.47 19.52
C GLN A 131 -18.10 -33.60 21.06
N ALA A 132 -17.88 -32.51 21.79
CA ALA A 132 -17.94 -32.52 23.26
C ALA A 132 -19.36 -32.81 23.80
N VAL A 133 -20.41 -32.39 23.09
CA VAL A 133 -21.81 -32.66 23.48
C VAL A 133 -22.23 -34.10 23.16
N GLN A 134 -21.69 -34.73 22.11
CA GLN A 134 -21.95 -36.15 21.81
C GLN A 134 -21.22 -37.09 22.78
N ALA A 135 -19.98 -36.79 23.16
CA ALA A 135 -19.23 -37.60 24.12
C ALA A 135 -19.87 -37.67 25.52
N ASN A 136 -20.57 -36.60 25.94
CA ASN A 136 -21.30 -36.60 27.21
C ASN A 136 -22.64 -37.36 27.17
N LYS A 137 -23.25 -37.53 25.99
CA LYS A 137 -24.51 -38.28 25.85
C LYS A 137 -24.31 -39.80 25.81
N GLU A 138 -23.17 -40.28 25.33
CA GLU A 138 -22.85 -41.72 25.37
C GLU A 138 -22.48 -42.18 26.79
N ALA A 139 -21.92 -41.32 27.63
CA ALA A 139 -21.57 -41.65 29.02
C ALA A 139 -22.79 -41.77 29.97
N GLU A 140 -23.92 -41.12 29.67
CA GLU A 140 -25.16 -41.25 30.45
C GLU A 140 -26.08 -42.37 29.97
N GLY A 141 -25.84 -42.94 28.78
CA GLY A 141 -26.62 -44.06 28.24
C GLY A 141 -26.22 -45.44 28.78
N GLU A 142 -25.08 -45.56 29.44
CA GLU A 142 -24.53 -46.83 29.97
C GLU A 142 -24.76 -47.00 31.49
N LYS A 143 -25.80 -46.35 32.04
CA LYS A 143 -26.35 -46.64 33.37
C LYS A 143 -27.87 -46.43 33.38
N SER A 144 -28.61 -47.35 32.77
CA SER A 144 -30.04 -47.56 33.05
C SER A 144 -30.40 -49.01 32.77
#